data_AF-A0A971LUQ7-F1
#
_entry.id   AF-A0A971LUQ7-F1
#
_cell.length_a   1.000
_cell.length_b   1.000
_cell.length_c   1.000
_cell.angle_alpha   90.00
_cell.angle_beta   90.00
_cell.angle_gamma   90.00
#
_symmetry.space_group_name_H-M   'P 1'
#
loop_
_entity.id
_entity.type
_entity.pdbx_description
1 polymer ?
#
loop_
_entity_poly.entity_id
_entity_poly.type
_entity_poly.pdbx_seq_one_letter_code
_entity_poly.pdbx_strand_id
1 'polypeptide(L)'
;MYREIQYLLESSKKGDGKAKEALLSKLHPLIISSIRRYYNRKEEYDDLIQEGYETILSAIDYYDPARGVHFLGYVKARLKYLYLEKHKQKQVLSLNEPVEGGEFIDLLEGDGWDPIDLIIYKEEIQALQEGINSLPQRQREVIILYYIKGLSMEQIAKKLGISYRTVANTKTIAINKLKKIMVK
;
A
#
# COMPACT_ATOMS: atom_id res chain seq x y z
N MET A 1 -7.99 44.99 1.22
CA MET A 1 -7.46 43.61 1.14
C MET A 1 -8.13 42.77 0.05
N TYR A 2 -9.43 42.44 0.14
CA TYR A 2 -10.09 41.58 -0.87
C TYR A 2 -10.11 42.15 -2.30
N ARG A 3 -10.36 43.45 -2.46
CA ARG A 3 -10.34 44.13 -3.78
C ARG A 3 -8.97 44.11 -4.44
N GLU A 4 -7.91 44.23 -3.65
CA GLU A 4 -6.53 44.22 -4.13
C GLU A 4 -6.11 42.81 -4.58
N ILE A 5 -6.43 41.78 -3.78
CA ILE A 5 -6.19 40.37 -4.15
C ILE A 5 -6.94 40.03 -5.45
N GLN A 6 -8.17 40.51 -5.60
CA GLN A 6 -8.96 40.28 -6.80
C GLN A 6 -8.37 40.98 -8.03
N TYR A 7 -7.91 42.23 -7.89
CA TYR A 7 -7.20 42.93 -8.96
C TYR A 7 -5.93 42.17 -9.39
N LEU A 8 -5.10 41.76 -8.42
CA LEU A 8 -3.88 41.02 -8.71
C LEU A 8 -4.18 39.67 -9.37
N LEU A 9 -5.23 38.97 -8.96
CA LEU A 9 -5.69 37.73 -9.56
C LEU A 9 -6.08 37.92 -11.03
N GLU A 10 -6.90 38.94 -11.32
CA GLU A 10 -7.35 39.23 -12.69
C GLU A 10 -6.17 39.60 -13.60
N SER A 11 -5.23 40.41 -13.13
CA SER A 11 -4.01 40.74 -13.88
C SER A 11 -3.08 39.53 -14.04
N SER A 12 -2.95 38.68 -13.02
CA SER A 12 -2.16 37.45 -13.08
C SER A 12 -2.69 36.48 -14.12
N LYS A 13 -4.03 36.34 -14.25
CA LYS A 13 -4.68 35.52 -15.28
C LYS A 13 -4.41 36.03 -16.70
N LYS A 14 -4.16 37.32 -16.87
CA LYS A 14 -3.81 37.94 -18.16
C LYS A 14 -2.32 37.79 -18.51
N GLY A 15 -1.54 37.08 -17.69
CA GLY A 15 -0.12 36.84 -17.92
C GLY A 15 0.82 37.90 -17.33
N ASP A 16 0.32 38.82 -16.50
CA ASP A 16 1.18 39.80 -15.82
C ASP A 16 2.02 39.11 -14.73
N GLY A 17 3.31 38.92 -15.02
CA GLY A 17 4.28 38.31 -14.10
C GLY A 17 4.48 39.10 -12.81
N LYS A 18 4.43 40.44 -12.86
CA LYS A 18 4.59 41.29 -11.67
C LYS A 18 3.37 41.18 -10.75
N ALA A 19 2.17 41.15 -11.33
CA ALA A 19 0.94 40.92 -10.57
C ALA A 19 0.93 39.55 -9.90
N LYS A 20 1.42 38.52 -10.61
CA LYS A 20 1.57 37.16 -10.10
C LYS A 20 2.53 37.11 -8.91
N GLU A 21 3.73 37.69 -9.05
CA GLU A 21 4.72 37.76 -7.98
C GLU A 21 4.20 38.50 -6.74
N ALA A 22 3.52 39.64 -6.94
CA ALA A 22 2.90 40.40 -5.85
C ALA A 22 1.79 39.62 -5.14
N LEU A 23 1.00 38.84 -5.88
CA LEU A 23 -0.04 37.97 -5.32
C LEU A 23 0.57 36.84 -4.49
N LEU A 24 1.60 36.16 -5.00
CA LEU A 24 2.30 35.09 -4.29
C LEU A 24 2.92 35.62 -2.99
N SER A 25 3.58 36.77 -3.05
CA SER A 25 4.21 37.41 -1.89
C SER A 25 3.18 37.73 -0.79
N LYS A 26 1.99 38.21 -1.17
CA LYS A 26 0.88 38.47 -0.22
C LYS A 26 0.29 37.21 0.38
N LEU A 27 0.29 36.10 -0.37
CA LEU A 27 -0.25 34.82 0.10
C LEU A 27 0.78 33.94 0.83
N HIS A 28 2.07 34.29 0.79
CA HIS A 28 3.13 33.57 1.50
C HIS A 28 2.85 33.34 3.00
N PRO A 29 2.36 34.32 3.78
CA PRO A 29 1.99 34.08 5.18
C PRO A 29 0.88 33.03 5.36
N LEU A 30 -0.03 32.92 4.38
CA LEU A 30 -1.08 31.91 4.39
C LEU A 30 -0.50 30.50 4.17
N ILE A 31 0.52 30.37 3.32
CA ILE A 31 1.28 29.12 3.17
C ILE A 31 1.89 28.72 4.51
N ILE A 32 2.68 29.60 5.14
CA ILE A 32 3.36 29.33 6.41
C ILE A 32 2.36 28.93 7.50
N SER A 33 1.26 29.68 7.65
CA SER A 33 0.23 29.37 8.65
C SER A 33 -0.49 28.04 8.38
N SER A 34 -0.62 27.65 7.10
CA SER A 34 -1.21 26.36 6.72
C SER A 34 -0.27 25.20 7.00
N ILE A 35 1.03 25.33 6.67
CA ILE A 35 2.06 24.33 7.01
C ILE A 35 2.09 24.09 8.51
N ARG A 36 2.20 25.16 9.31
CA ARG A 36 2.23 25.09 10.78
C ARG A 36 0.99 24.42 11.36
N ARG A 37 -0.18 24.65 10.76
CA ARG A 37 -1.44 24.11 11.25
C ARG A 37 -1.66 22.64 10.88
N TYR A 38 -1.21 22.24 9.70
CA TYR A 38 -1.61 20.96 9.12
C TYR A 38 -0.49 19.96 8.90
N TYR A 39 0.80 20.32 8.97
CA TYR A 39 1.93 19.39 8.78
C TYR A 39 3.07 19.56 9.80
N ASN A 40 3.49 20.81 10.04
CA ASN A 40 4.42 21.22 11.09
C ASN A 40 5.77 20.45 11.20
N ARG A 41 6.34 19.95 10.10
CA ARG A 41 7.70 19.39 10.07
C ARG A 41 8.72 20.42 9.62
N LYS A 42 9.56 20.88 10.55
CA LYS A 42 10.53 21.97 10.32
C LYS A 42 11.55 21.69 9.22
N GLU A 43 11.99 20.44 9.10
CA GLU A 43 13.05 20.02 8.17
C GLU A 43 12.62 20.11 6.70
N GLU A 44 11.32 20.06 6.42
CA GLU A 44 10.76 20.09 5.06
C GLU A 44 10.19 21.47 4.69
N TYR A 45 10.42 22.53 5.49
CA TYR A 45 9.72 23.81 5.31
C TYR A 45 9.93 24.44 3.93
N ASP A 46 11.16 24.42 3.41
CA ASP A 46 11.47 25.05 2.13
C ASP A 46 10.70 24.36 0.99
N ASP A 47 10.70 23.03 0.95
CA ASP A 47 9.94 22.24 -0.04
C ASP A 47 8.43 22.45 0.10
N LEU A 48 7.92 22.43 1.34
CA LEU A 48 6.49 22.65 1.60
C LEU A 48 6.04 24.04 1.18
N ILE A 49 6.90 25.05 1.30
CA ILE A 49 6.62 26.41 0.83
C ILE A 49 6.53 26.41 -0.70
N GLN A 50 7.45 25.73 -1.40
CA GLN A 50 7.42 25.64 -2.86
C GLN A 50 6.15 24.95 -3.36
N GLU A 51 5.76 23.81 -2.78
CA GLU A 51 4.50 23.13 -3.11
C GLU A 51 3.27 24.02 -2.83
N GLY A 52 3.35 24.85 -1.79
CA GLY A 52 2.33 25.86 -1.49
C GLY A 52 2.21 26.92 -2.59
N TYR A 53 3.33 27.39 -3.13
CA TYR A 53 3.34 28.31 -4.26
C TYR A 53 2.80 27.67 -5.53
N GLU A 54 3.21 26.43 -5.86
CA GLU A 54 2.67 25.68 -6.99
C GLU A 54 1.14 25.53 -6.90
N THR A 55 0.64 25.24 -5.69
CA THR A 55 -0.80 25.12 -5.43
C THR A 55 -1.53 26.44 -5.66
N ILE A 56 -0.93 27.57 -5.30
CA ILE A 56 -1.51 28.89 -5.55
C ILE A 56 -1.46 29.24 -7.04
N LEU A 57 -0.36 28.94 -7.73
CA LEU A 57 -0.24 29.13 -9.17
C LEU A 57 -1.33 28.36 -9.92
N SER A 58 -1.51 27.08 -9.60
CA SER A 58 -2.62 26.28 -10.10
C SER A 58 -3.97 26.89 -9.73
N ALA A 59 -4.14 27.40 -8.50
CA ALA A 59 -5.37 28.04 -8.09
C ALA A 59 -5.69 29.30 -8.92
N ILE A 60 -4.68 30.08 -9.32
CA ILE A 60 -4.87 31.25 -10.20
C ILE A 60 -5.48 30.81 -11.52
N ASP A 61 -4.96 29.74 -12.13
CA ASP A 61 -5.40 29.28 -13.45
C ASP A 61 -6.83 28.72 -13.42
N TYR A 62 -7.14 27.90 -12.41
CA TYR A 62 -8.41 27.15 -12.35
C TYR A 62 -9.53 27.81 -11.54
N TYR A 63 -9.27 28.93 -10.86
CA TYR A 63 -10.30 29.59 -10.06
C TYR A 63 -11.45 30.12 -10.92
N ASP A 64 -12.67 29.79 -10.54
CA ASP A 64 -13.90 30.23 -11.20
C ASP A 64 -14.79 31.02 -10.22
N PRO A 65 -14.96 32.34 -10.41
CA PRO A 65 -15.80 33.15 -9.54
C PRO A 65 -17.30 32.81 -9.63
N ALA A 66 -17.76 32.15 -10.70
CA ALA A 66 -19.17 31.78 -10.86
C ALA A 66 -19.64 30.75 -9.82
N ARG A 67 -18.70 30.05 -9.18
CA ARG A 67 -18.97 29.07 -8.11
C ARG A 67 -19.30 29.71 -6.75
N GLY A 68 -19.29 31.04 -6.64
CA GLY A 68 -19.74 31.76 -5.44
C GLY A 68 -18.80 31.71 -4.24
N VAL A 69 -17.57 31.22 -4.41
CA VAL A 69 -16.55 31.17 -3.33
C VAL A 69 -15.45 32.17 -3.64
N HIS A 70 -15.09 33.02 -2.68
CA HIS A 70 -13.98 33.95 -2.84
C HIS A 70 -12.63 33.23 -2.99
N PHE A 71 -11.76 33.77 -3.86
CA PHE A 71 -10.43 33.21 -4.16
C PHE A 71 -9.59 32.86 -2.93
N LEU A 72 -9.55 33.72 -1.92
CA LEU A 72 -8.79 33.45 -0.69
C LEU A 72 -9.31 32.22 0.06
N GLY A 73 -10.64 32.03 0.08
CA GLY A 73 -11.28 30.84 0.67
C GLY A 73 -10.95 29.58 -0.13
N TYR A 74 -10.95 29.68 -1.46
CA TYR A 74 -10.56 28.61 -2.36
C TYR A 74 -9.10 28.18 -2.14
N VAL A 75 -8.15 29.14 -2.12
CA VAL A 75 -6.73 28.88 -1.84
C VAL A 75 -6.55 28.26 -0.46
N LYS A 76 -7.19 28.80 0.58
CA LYS A 76 -7.11 28.25 1.94
C LYS A 76 -7.58 26.79 2.01
N ALA A 77 -8.63 26.44 1.28
CA ALA A 77 -9.10 25.06 1.19
C ALA A 77 -8.07 24.16 0.49
N ARG A 78 -7.50 24.60 -0.64
CA ARG A 78 -6.47 23.82 -1.36
C ARG A 78 -5.21 23.59 -0.53
N LEU A 79 -4.67 24.63 0.12
CA LEU A 79 -3.51 24.51 1.00
C LEU A 79 -3.80 23.57 2.19
N LYS A 80 -5.00 23.62 2.76
CA LYS A 80 -5.42 22.66 3.79
C LYS A 80 -5.32 21.23 3.27
N TYR A 81 -5.89 20.93 2.10
CA TYR A 81 -5.88 19.56 1.56
C TYR A 81 -4.48 19.07 1.22
N LEU A 82 -3.65 19.91 0.58
CA LEU A 82 -2.25 19.61 0.28
C LEU A 82 -1.50 19.13 1.52
N TYR A 83 -1.48 19.92 2.58
CA TYR A 83 -0.70 19.62 3.78
C TYR A 83 -1.34 18.52 4.65
N LEU A 84 -2.67 18.40 4.64
CA LEU A 84 -3.36 17.32 5.35
C LEU A 84 -3.12 15.95 4.70
N GLU A 85 -3.04 15.88 3.36
CA GLU A 85 -2.72 14.63 2.66
C GLU A 85 -1.30 14.16 2.96
N LYS A 86 -0.34 15.07 3.12
CA LYS A 86 1.03 14.70 3.52
C LYS A 86 1.10 14.00 4.87
N HIS A 87 0.25 14.36 5.84
CA HIS A 87 0.17 13.61 7.11
C HIS A 87 -0.25 12.15 6.95
N LYS A 88 -0.95 11.81 5.85
CA LYS A 88 -1.40 10.45 5.57
C LYS A 88 -0.32 9.60 4.90
N GLN A 89 0.75 10.21 4.38
CA GLN A 89 1.89 9.46 3.89
C GLN A 89 2.56 8.79 5.09
N LYS A 90 2.67 7.46 5.05
CA LYS A 90 3.22 6.66 6.16
C LYS A 90 4.57 7.25 6.56
N GLN A 91 4.71 7.58 7.83
CA GLN A 91 5.98 7.97 8.40
C GLN A 91 6.93 6.77 8.24
N VAL A 92 7.94 6.93 7.38
CA VAL A 92 9.04 5.98 7.28
C VAL A 92 9.95 6.27 8.47
N LEU A 93 10.06 5.33 9.40
CA LEU A 93 11.02 5.38 10.48
C LEU A 93 12.39 4.97 9.96
N SER A 94 13.45 5.58 10.49
CA SER A 94 14.81 5.17 10.16
C SER A 94 15.12 3.86 10.90
N LEU A 95 15.64 2.86 10.20
CA LEU A 95 16.07 1.61 10.83
C LEU A 95 17.24 1.82 11.82
N ASN A 96 18.04 2.87 11.60
CA ASN A 96 19.17 3.23 12.44
C ASN A 96 18.80 4.26 13.52
N GLU A 97 17.51 4.52 13.74
CA GLU A 97 17.08 5.41 14.81
C GLU A 97 17.45 4.80 16.17
N PRO A 98 18.19 5.51 17.03
CA PRO A 98 18.56 4.98 18.34
C PRO A 98 17.32 4.87 19.22
N VAL A 99 17.14 3.71 19.83
CA VAL A 99 16.01 3.36 20.70
C VAL A 99 16.56 2.74 21.99
N GLU A 100 15.70 2.59 23.00
CA GLU A 100 16.11 1.97 24.27
C GLU A 100 16.53 0.52 24.02
N GLY A 101 17.84 0.25 24.10
CA GLY A 101 18.40 -1.09 23.90
C GLY A 101 19.13 -1.34 22.57
N GLY A 102 19.21 -0.38 21.65
CA GLY A 102 19.92 -0.56 20.38
C GLY A 102 19.44 0.39 19.27
N GLU A 103 19.52 -0.06 18.04
CA GLU A 103 18.90 0.59 16.89
C GLU A 103 17.50 0.02 16.62
N PHE A 104 16.61 0.77 15.97
CA PHE A 104 15.25 0.32 15.67
C PHE A 104 15.22 -1.03 14.93
N ILE A 105 16.22 -1.29 14.07
CA ILE A 105 16.39 -2.56 13.37
C ILE A 105 16.55 -3.76 14.32
N ASP A 106 17.13 -3.58 15.49
CA ASP A 106 17.41 -4.66 16.44
C ASP A 106 16.13 -5.17 17.14
N LEU A 107 15.05 -4.38 17.12
CA LEU A 107 13.74 -4.79 17.66
C LEU A 107 12.85 -5.48 16.62
N LEU A 108 13.24 -5.51 15.35
CA LEU A 108 12.43 -6.11 14.31
C LEU A 108 12.65 -7.62 14.30
N GLU A 109 11.56 -8.38 14.46
CA GLU A 109 11.57 -9.82 14.21
C GLU A 109 11.85 -10.07 12.72
N GLY A 110 12.81 -10.95 12.43
CA GLY A 110 13.09 -11.34 11.06
C GLY A 110 11.97 -12.22 10.49
N ASP A 111 11.76 -12.17 9.17
CA ASP A 111 10.79 -13.02 8.45
C ASP A 111 11.15 -14.54 8.44
N GLY A 112 12.14 -14.94 9.25
CA GLY A 112 12.60 -16.32 9.36
C GLY A 112 11.69 -17.14 10.27
N TRP A 113 11.55 -18.42 9.95
CA TRP A 113 10.91 -19.38 10.83
C TRP A 113 11.77 -19.55 12.08
N ASP A 114 11.16 -19.53 13.27
CA ASP A 114 11.87 -19.85 14.51
C ASP A 114 12.40 -21.31 14.42
N PRO A 115 13.53 -21.65 15.08
CA PRO A 115 13.98 -23.04 15.22
C PRO A 115 12.88 -24.04 15.62
N ILE A 116 11.92 -23.64 16.46
CA ILE A 116 10.76 -24.44 16.86
C ILE A 116 9.82 -24.65 15.66
N ASP A 117 9.49 -23.59 14.92
CA ASP A 117 8.65 -23.67 13.72
C ASP A 117 9.28 -24.57 12.65
N LEU A 118 10.61 -24.52 12.51
CA LEU A 118 11.35 -25.39 11.60
C LEU A 118 11.27 -26.87 12.01
N ILE A 119 11.26 -27.16 13.31
CA ILE A 119 11.10 -28.53 13.83
C ILE A 119 9.68 -29.02 13.57
N ILE A 120 8.67 -28.21 13.93
CA ILE A 120 7.25 -28.53 13.69
C ILE A 120 7.02 -28.80 12.19
N TYR A 121 7.53 -27.93 11.33
CA TYR A 121 7.42 -28.10 9.87
C TYR A 121 8.06 -29.40 9.37
N LYS A 122 9.23 -29.77 9.91
CA LYS A 122 9.90 -31.04 9.57
C LYS A 122 9.06 -32.24 10.00
N GLU A 123 8.49 -32.21 11.20
CA GLU A 123 7.63 -33.26 11.72
C GLU A 123 6.35 -33.40 10.87
N GLU A 124 5.72 -32.28 10.51
CA GLU A 124 4.54 -32.26 9.64
C GLU A 124 4.83 -32.83 8.25
N ILE A 125 5.97 -32.46 7.64
CA ILE A 125 6.41 -33.03 6.36
C ILE A 125 6.60 -34.54 6.48
N GLN A 126 7.25 -34.99 7.55
CA GLN A 126 7.51 -36.41 7.75
C GLN A 126 6.19 -37.19 7.89
N ALA A 127 5.27 -36.70 8.72
CA ALA A 127 3.95 -37.29 8.89
C ALA A 127 3.15 -37.32 7.57
N LEU A 128 3.21 -36.23 6.78
CA LEU A 128 2.59 -36.18 5.46
C LEU A 128 3.22 -37.19 4.50
N GLN A 129 4.54 -37.33 4.49
CA GLN A 129 5.27 -38.26 3.64
C GLN A 129 4.92 -39.72 3.99
N GLU A 130 4.87 -40.06 5.26
CA GLU A 130 4.41 -41.36 5.76
C GLU A 130 2.94 -41.61 5.38
N GLY A 131 2.08 -40.59 5.55
CA GLY A 131 0.68 -40.64 5.14
C GLY A 131 0.52 -40.92 3.64
N ILE A 132 1.25 -40.20 2.79
CA ILE A 132 1.26 -40.41 1.33
C ILE A 132 1.78 -41.81 0.99
N ASN A 133 2.80 -42.30 1.70
CA ASN A 133 3.37 -43.63 1.52
C ASN A 133 2.45 -44.77 1.98
N SER A 134 1.50 -44.50 2.87
CA SER A 134 0.45 -45.45 3.27
C SER A 134 -0.70 -45.55 2.25
N LEU A 135 -0.85 -44.55 1.36
CA LEU A 135 -1.93 -44.56 0.37
C LEU A 135 -1.70 -45.67 -0.68
N PRO A 136 -2.78 -46.34 -1.13
CA PRO A 136 -2.75 -47.20 -2.30
C PRO A 136 -2.14 -46.47 -3.52
N GLN A 137 -1.41 -47.20 -4.36
CA GLN A 137 -0.67 -46.64 -5.50
C GLN A 137 -1.50 -45.67 -6.36
N ARG A 138 -2.73 -46.04 -6.73
CA ARG A 138 -3.63 -45.18 -7.52
C ARG A 138 -4.05 -43.89 -6.79
N GLN A 139 -4.24 -43.95 -5.47
CA GLN A 139 -4.60 -42.78 -4.66
C GLN A 139 -3.41 -41.82 -4.54
N ARG A 140 -2.21 -42.37 -4.29
CA ARG A 140 -0.97 -41.62 -4.23
C ARG A 140 -0.66 -40.91 -5.55
N GLU A 141 -0.76 -41.64 -6.66
CA GLU A 141 -0.46 -41.14 -8.00
C GLU A 141 -1.37 -39.95 -8.37
N VAL A 142 -2.69 -40.05 -8.11
CA VAL A 142 -3.63 -38.94 -8.33
C VAL A 142 -3.28 -37.71 -7.48
N ILE A 143 -2.90 -37.89 -6.21
CA ILE A 143 -2.51 -36.78 -5.33
C ILE A 143 -1.22 -36.10 -5.79
N ILE A 144 -0.20 -36.88 -6.17
CA ILE A 144 1.07 -36.35 -6.69
C ILE A 144 0.83 -35.57 -8.00
N LEU A 145 0.07 -36.13 -8.93
CA LEU A 145 -0.20 -35.48 -10.21
C LEU A 145 -0.97 -34.15 -10.02
N TYR A 146 -1.89 -34.10 -9.06
CA TYR A 146 -2.69 -32.90 -8.80
C TYR A 146 -1.91 -31.83 -8.03
N TYR A 147 -1.34 -32.16 -6.86
CA TYR A 147 -0.76 -31.16 -5.95
C TYR A 147 0.71 -30.86 -6.23
N ILE A 148 1.49 -31.84 -6.70
CA ILE A 148 2.94 -31.65 -6.94
C ILE A 148 3.19 -31.30 -8.41
N LYS A 149 2.49 -31.94 -9.35
CA LYS A 149 2.65 -31.69 -10.78
C LYS A 149 1.66 -30.67 -11.35
N GLY A 150 0.71 -30.18 -10.55
CA GLY A 150 -0.22 -29.11 -10.92
C GLY A 150 -1.20 -29.47 -12.06
N LEU A 151 -1.42 -30.75 -12.34
CA LEU A 151 -2.30 -31.19 -13.43
C LEU A 151 -3.78 -31.05 -13.03
N SER A 152 -4.61 -30.64 -14.00
CA SER A 152 -6.07 -30.63 -13.81
C SER A 152 -6.62 -32.06 -13.75
N MET A 153 -7.79 -32.23 -13.13
CA MET A 153 -8.43 -33.55 -13.06
C MET A 153 -8.72 -34.15 -14.44
N GLU A 154 -8.98 -33.30 -15.44
CA GLU A 154 -9.16 -33.74 -16.84
C GLU A 154 -7.85 -34.24 -17.46
N GLN A 155 -6.75 -33.54 -17.22
CA GLN A 155 -5.43 -33.97 -17.69
C GLN A 155 -5.00 -35.28 -17.02
N ILE A 156 -5.29 -35.43 -15.72
CA ILE A 156 -5.04 -36.66 -14.97
C ILE A 156 -5.90 -37.81 -15.51
N ALA A 157 -7.19 -37.57 -15.77
CA ALA A 157 -8.10 -38.56 -16.32
C ALA A 157 -7.60 -39.09 -17.67
N LYS A 158 -7.21 -38.17 -18.58
CA LYS A 158 -6.59 -38.52 -19.87
C LYS A 158 -5.29 -39.30 -19.70
N LYS A 159 -4.42 -38.86 -18.80
CA LYS A 159 -3.11 -39.49 -18.55
C LYS A 159 -3.21 -40.90 -17.98
N LEU A 160 -4.17 -41.13 -17.09
CA LEU A 160 -4.37 -42.42 -16.41
C LEU A 160 -5.37 -43.33 -17.14
N GLY A 161 -5.98 -42.88 -18.24
CA GLY A 161 -6.96 -43.65 -19.00
C GLY A 161 -8.24 -43.96 -18.20
N ILE A 162 -8.62 -43.10 -17.26
CA ILE A 162 -9.79 -43.27 -16.38
C ILE A 162 -10.76 -42.10 -16.49
N SER A 163 -11.99 -42.27 -16.02
CA SER A 163 -12.99 -41.19 -16.07
C SER A 163 -12.63 -40.03 -15.13
N TYR A 164 -13.03 -38.81 -15.49
CA TYR A 164 -12.94 -37.62 -14.62
C TYR A 164 -13.54 -37.88 -13.23
N ARG A 165 -14.72 -38.51 -13.18
CA ARG A 165 -15.42 -38.84 -11.91
C ARG A 165 -14.58 -39.78 -11.03
N THR A 166 -13.86 -40.73 -11.64
CA THR A 166 -12.93 -41.62 -10.93
C THR A 166 -11.76 -40.86 -10.33
N VAL A 167 -11.18 -39.90 -11.05
CA VAL A 167 -10.11 -39.02 -10.53
C VAL A 167 -10.61 -38.21 -9.35
N ALA A 168 -11.77 -37.55 -9.49
CA ALA A 168 -12.36 -36.75 -8.42
C ALA A 168 -12.63 -37.58 -7.15
N ASN A 169 -13.23 -38.76 -7.29
CA ASN A 169 -13.50 -39.67 -6.17
C ASN A 169 -12.20 -40.17 -5.53
N THR A 170 -11.21 -40.55 -6.33
CA THR A 170 -9.92 -41.05 -5.86
C THR A 170 -9.18 -39.98 -5.05
N LYS A 171 -9.18 -38.74 -5.54
CA LYS A 171 -8.62 -37.57 -4.83
C LYS A 171 -9.34 -37.35 -3.49
N THR A 172 -10.67 -37.33 -3.49
CA THR A 172 -11.47 -37.12 -2.26
C THR A 172 -11.19 -38.19 -1.21
N ILE A 173 -11.16 -39.46 -1.62
CA ILE A 173 -10.84 -40.58 -0.71
C ILE A 173 -9.41 -40.46 -0.17
N ALA A 174 -8.45 -40.15 -1.03
CA ALA A 174 -7.06 -39.97 -0.62
C ALA A 174 -6.89 -38.84 0.40
N ILE A 175 -7.50 -37.68 0.16
CA ILE A 175 -7.48 -36.54 1.09
C ILE A 175 -8.10 -36.92 2.44
N ASN A 176 -9.25 -37.59 2.44
CA ASN A 176 -9.91 -37.99 3.68
C ASN A 176 -9.08 -38.99 4.50
N LYS A 177 -8.32 -39.87 3.84
CA LYS A 177 -7.37 -40.76 4.52
C LYS A 177 -6.18 -39.99 5.10
N LEU A 178 -5.58 -39.07 4.32
CA LEU A 178 -4.47 -38.24 4.80
C LEU A 178 -4.88 -37.41 6.02
N LYS A 179 -6.07 -36.80 6.00
CA LYS A 179 -6.63 -36.08 7.15
C LYS A 179 -6.74 -36.95 8.40
N LYS A 180 -7.14 -38.22 8.27
CA LYS A 180 -7.23 -39.13 9.43
C LYS A 180 -5.87 -39.54 9.99
N ILE A 181 -4.84 -39.57 9.14
CA ILE A 181 -3.48 -39.94 9.54
C ILE A 181 -2.78 -38.75 10.21
N MET A 182 -3.01 -37.53 9.72
CA MET A 182 -2.37 -36.31 10.21
C MET A 182 -3.05 -35.69 11.45
N VAL A 183 -4.28 -36.08 11.80
CA VAL A 183 -5.01 -35.58 12.98
C VAL A 183 -4.85 -36.52 14.19
N LYS A 184 -3.71 -37.21 14.27
CA LYS A 184 -3.31 -38.02 15.43
C LYS A 184 -2.15 -37.35 16.12
#